data_AF-A0A962HB77-F1
#
_entry.id   AF-A0A962HB77-F1
#
_cell.length_a   1.000
_cell.length_b   1.000
_cell.length_c   1.000
_cell.angle_alpha   90.00
_cell.angle_beta   90.00
_cell.angle_gamma   90.00
#
_symmetry.space_group_name_H-M   'P 1'
#
loop_
_entity.id
_entity.type
_entity.pdbx_description
1 polymer ?
#
loop_
_entity_poly.entity_id
_entity_poly.type
_entity_poly.pdbx_seq_one_letter_code
_entity_poly.pdbx_strand_id
1 'polypeptide(L)' 'MRYRLITAALLAALSMPALAQDAEEESGPLAFNVGIVSDYVFRGVSQTNEGPAFQAGMDYTHDSGFHAGVWA' A
#
# COMPACT_ATOMS: atom_id res chain seq x y z
N MET A 1 -36.53 13.69 18.29
CA MET A 1 -36.38 13.38 16.85
C MET A 1 -35.37 14.26 16.10
N ARG A 2 -35.21 15.55 16.43
CA ARG A 2 -34.33 16.49 15.69
C ARG A 2 -32.84 16.11 15.66
N TYR A 3 -32.27 15.67 16.77
CA TYR A 3 -30.86 15.25 16.82
C TYR A 3 -30.58 13.95 16.05
N ARG A 4 -31.53 13.01 16.03
CA ARG A 4 -31.40 11.73 15.31
C ARG A 4 -31.25 11.92 13.80
N LEU A 5 -31.94 12.92 13.25
CA LEU A 5 -31.85 13.26 11.83
C LEU A 5 -30.48 13.88 11.50
N ILE A 6 -29.93 14.71 12.40
CA ILE A 6 -28.60 15.31 12.23
C ILE A 6 -27.51 14.23 12.32
N THR A 7 -27.61 13.30 13.28
CA THR A 7 -26.65 12.19 13.40
C THR A 7 -26.70 11.26 12.20
N ALA A 8 -27.90 10.95 11.68
CA ALA A 8 -28.05 10.11 10.48
C ALA A 8 -27.45 10.79 9.23
N ALA A 9 -27.66 12.10 9.07
CA ALA A 9 -27.06 12.86 7.97
C ALA A 9 -25.53 12.92 8.06
N LEU A 10 -24.96 13.04 9.27
CA LEU A 10 -23.50 13.03 9.48
C LEU A 10 -22.87 11.67 9.15
N LEU A 11 -23.51 10.57 9.54
CA LEU A 11 -23.04 9.21 9.22
C LEU A 11 -23.10 8.93 7.72
N ALA A 12 -24.15 9.41 7.04
CA ALA A 12 -24.25 9.30 5.60
C ALA A 12 -23.18 10.13 4.86
N ALA A 13 -22.84 11.32 5.36
CA ALA A 13 -21.82 12.17 4.77
C ALA A 13 -20.39 11.63 4.93
N LEU A 14 -20.11 10.85 5.98
CA LEU A 14 -18.83 10.16 6.16
C LEU A 14 -18.75 8.81 5.41
N SER A 15 -19.87 8.31 4.90
CA SER A 15 -19.92 7.07 4.12
C SER A 15 -19.50 7.34 2.68
N MET A 16 -18.22 7.63 2.46
CA MET A 16 -17.64 7.59 1.13
C MET A 16 -17.26 6.14 0.81
N PRO A 17 -17.72 5.56 -0.32
CA PRO A 17 -17.16 4.32 -0.80
C PRO A 17 -15.67 4.53 -1.08
N ALA A 18 -14.81 3.65 -0.57
CA ALA A 18 -13.42 3.60 -1.00
C ALA A 18 -13.42 3.12 -2.46
N LEU A 19 -13.39 4.08 -3.39
CA LEU A 19 -13.15 3.78 -4.80
C LEU A 19 -11.64 3.63 -4.94
N ALA A 20 -11.20 2.45 -5.39
CA ALA A 20 -9.85 2.33 -5.93
C ALA A 20 -9.79 3.26 -7.14
N GLN A 21 -8.89 4.24 -7.11
CA GLN A 21 -8.64 5.06 -8.28
C GLN A 21 -7.90 4.17 -9.28
N ASP A 22 -8.55 3.85 -10.40
CA ASP A 22 -7.84 3.30 -11.56
C ASP A 22 -6.83 4.35 -12.01
N ALA A 23 -5.56 4.13 -11.68
CA ALA A 23 -4.48 4.82 -12.35
C ALA A 23 -4.44 4.23 -13.77
N GLU A 24 -4.64 5.05 -14.79
CA GLU A 24 -4.24 4.69 -16.15
C GLU A 24 -2.72 4.51 -16.14
N GLU A 25 -2.31 3.28 -15.86
CA GLU A 25 -0.92 2.85 -15.79
C GLU A 25 -0.36 2.79 -17.23
N GLU A 26 0.32 3.86 -17.67
CA GLU A 26 1.15 3.82 -18.90
C GLU A 26 2.24 2.74 -18.82
N SER A 27 2.66 2.40 -17.60
CA SER A 27 3.54 1.28 -17.30
C SER A 27 2.68 0.04 -17.07
N GLY A 28 2.78 -1.01 -17.89
CA GLY A 28 1.99 -2.24 -17.72
C GLY A 28 2.04 -2.86 -16.30
N PRO A 29 1.39 -4.02 -16.07
CA PRO A 29 0.93 -4.48 -14.75
C PRO A 29 2.03 -4.82 -13.72
N LEU A 30 3.31 -4.58 -14.04
CA LEU A 30 4.45 -4.83 -13.18
C LEU A 30 5.11 -3.52 -12.74
N ALA A 31 5.27 -3.37 -11.43
CA ALA A 31 6.09 -2.32 -10.83
C ALA A 31 7.32 -2.93 -10.16
N PHE A 32 8.43 -2.19 -10.19
CA PHE A 32 9.71 -2.60 -9.60
C PHE A 32 10.23 -1.52 -8.66
N ASN A 33 10.81 -1.94 -7.54
CA ASN A 33 11.46 -1.05 -6.58
C ASN A 33 12.84 -1.61 -6.19
N VAL A 34 13.80 -0.70 -5.96
CA VAL A 34 15.16 -1.04 -5.52
C VAL A 34 15.66 -0.01 -4.52
N GLY A 35 16.48 -0.45 -3.57
CA GLY A 35 17.03 0.41 -2.52
C GLY A 35 18.34 -0.11 -1.95
N ILE A 36 19.10 0.81 -1.35
CA ILE A 36 20.27 0.49 -0.53
C ILE A 36 20.07 1.18 0.80
N VAL A 37 20.18 0.42 1.89
CA VAL A 37 20.04 0.91 3.26
C VAL A 37 21.31 0.60 4.06
N SER A 38 21.53 1.33 5.15
CA SER A 38 22.72 1.13 6.00
C SER A 38 22.65 -0.13 6.87
N ASP A 39 21.45 -0.56 7.26
CA ASP A 39 21.19 -1.79 8.02
C ASP A 39 19.73 -2.21 7.77
N TYR A 40 19.50 -3.52 7.59
CA TYR A 40 18.16 -4.07 7.45
C TYR A 40 17.74 -4.74 8.76
N VAL A 41 16.82 -4.09 9.49
CA VAL A 41 16.34 -4.56 10.80
C VAL A 41 14.94 -5.15 10.67
N PHE A 42 14.79 -6.43 11.01
CA PHE A 42 13.49 -7.10 11.05
C PHE A 42 13.11 -7.43 12.50
N ARG A 43 11.96 -6.92 12.96
CA ARG A 43 11.46 -7.11 14.33
C ARG A 43 12.48 -6.77 15.42
N GLY A 44 13.31 -5.76 15.17
CA GLY A 44 14.33 -5.29 16.12
C GLY A 44 15.67 -6.04 16.06
N VAL A 45 15.85 -6.99 15.13
CA VAL A 45 17.11 -7.71 14.93
C VAL A 45 17.72 -7.32 13.58
N SER A 46 18.99 -6.93 13.57
CA SER A 46 19.73 -6.69 12.32
C SER A 46 19.87 -8.00 11.55
N GLN A 47 19.51 -7.95 10.27
CA GLN A 47 19.64 -9.04 9.32
C GLN A 47 20.92 -8.94 8.49
N THR A 48 21.63 -7.81 8.56
CA THR A 48 22.87 -7.55 7.83
C THR A 48 24.05 -7.25 8.74
N ASN A 49 23.94 -7.59 10.04
CA ASN A 49 24.99 -7.40 11.04
C ASN A 49 25.49 -5.94 11.07
N GLU A 50 24.55 -5.00 11.11
CA GLU A 50 24.78 -3.55 11.10
C GLU A 50 25.48 -3.03 9.82
N GLY A 51 25.56 -3.86 8.79
CA GLY A 51 26.13 -3.54 7.49
C GLY A 51 25.08 -3.20 6.43
N PRO A 52 25.52 -2.64 5.28
CA PRO A 52 24.62 -2.20 4.23
C PRO A 52 23.83 -3.37 3.61
N ALA A 53 22.59 -3.09 3.23
CA ALA A 53 21.69 -4.06 2.59
C ALA A 53 21.17 -3.53 1.25
N PHE A 54 21.13 -4.41 0.25
CA PHE A 54 20.40 -4.18 -0.99
C PHE A 54 18.99 -4.74 -0.84
N GLN A 55 18.01 -3.99 -1.32
CA GLN A 55 16.61 -4.37 -1.30
C GLN A 55 16.03 -4.26 -2.70
N ALA A 56 15.17 -5.22 -3.06
CA ALA A 56 14.43 -5.18 -4.31
C ALA A 56 13.03 -5.78 -4.13
N GLY A 57 12.08 -5.26 -4.90
CA GLY A 57 10.71 -5.73 -4.90
C GLY A 57 10.09 -5.67 -6.29
N MET A 58 9.07 -6.51 -6.47
CA MET A 58 8.25 -6.56 -7.66
C MET A 58 6.79 -6.72 -7.26
N ASP A 59 5.93 -5.92 -7.85
CA ASP A 59 4.50 -5.91 -7.62
C ASP A 59 3.77 -6.16 -8.95
N TYR A 60 2.70 -6.96 -8.89
CA TYR A 60 1.80 -7.25 -10.02
C TYR A 60 0.39 -6.77 -9.70
N THR A 61 -0.19 -6.01 -10.64
CA THR A 61 -1.54 -5.47 -10.59
C THR A 61 -2.34 -5.97 -11.78
N HIS A 62 -3.44 -6.66 -11.54
CA HIS A 62 -4.38 -7.10 -12.57
C HIS A 62 -5.63 -6.23 -12.58
N ASP A 63 -6.15 -5.91 -13.76
CA ASP A 63 -7.34 -5.07 -14.00
C ASP A 63 -8.60 -5.53 -13.24
N SER A 64 -8.65 -6.79 -12.79
CA SER A 64 -9.72 -7.29 -11.92
C SER A 64 -9.64 -6.79 -10.47
N GLY A 65 -8.64 -5.97 -10.12
CA GLY A 65 -8.32 -5.56 -8.75
C GLY A 65 -7.56 -6.62 -7.93
N PHE A 66 -7.00 -7.63 -8.58
CA PHE A 66 -6.10 -8.59 -7.91
C PHE A 66 -4.67 -8.02 -7.91
N HIS A 67 -4.02 -8.01 -6.75
CA HIS A 67 -2.65 -7.52 -6.62
C HIS A 67 -1.81 -8.48 -5.77
N ALA A 68 -0.55 -8.69 -6.16
CA ALA A 68 0.40 -9.53 -5.43
C ALA A 68 1.83 -8.98 -5.60
N GLY A 69 2.66 -9.10 -4.57
CA GLY A 69 4.03 -8.60 -4.60
C GLY A 69 5.00 -9.50 -3.83
N VAL A 70 6.29 -9.36 -4.15
CA VAL A 70 7.41 -10.05 -3.49
C VAL A 70 8.53 -9.05 -3.22
N TRP A 71 9.29 -9.28 -2.14
CA TRP A 71 10.42 -8.46 -1.76
C TRP A 71 11.51 -9.29 -1.08
N ALA A 72 12.75 -8.79 -1.14
CA ALA A 72 13.92 -9.30 -0.42
C ALA A 72 14.90 -8.16 -0.09
#